data_AF-A0A842LP01-F1
#
_entry.id   AF-A0A842LP01-F1
#
_cell.length_a   1.000
_cell.length_b   1.000
_cell.length_c   1.000
_cell.angle_alpha   90.00
_cell.angle_beta   90.00
_cell.angle_gamma   90.00
#
_symmetry.space_group_name_H-M   'P 1'
#
loop_
_entity.id
_entity.type
_entity.pdbx_description
1 polymer ?
#
loop_
_entity_poly.entity_id
_entity_poly.type
_entity_poly.pdbx_seq_one_letter_code
_entity_poly.pdbx_strand_id
1 'polypeptide(L)' 'MKLKKKCRICGREFDKSEIGRLRILRKEKKGESVIWICAECSKRIKIH' A
#
# COMPACT_ATOMS: atom_id res chain seq x y z
N MET A 1 4.31 -8.35 -17.27
CA MET A 1 3.14 -8.74 -16.46
C MET A 1 2.85 -7.63 -15.45
N LYS A 2 1.65 -7.03 -15.47
CA LYS A 2 1.26 -5.98 -14.51
C LYS A 2 0.86 -6.63 -13.19
N LEU A 3 1.67 -6.46 -12.14
CA LEU A 3 1.41 -7.07 -10.83
C LEU A 3 0.44 -6.19 -10.05
N LYS A 4 -0.82 -6.61 -9.92
CA LYS A 4 -1.83 -5.84 -9.17
C LYS A 4 -1.69 -6.04 -7.66
N LYS A 5 -2.00 -5.01 -6.89
CA LYS A 5 -2.09 -5.02 -5.42
C LYS A 5 -3.39 -4.39 -4.96
N LYS A 6 -3.90 -4.87 -3.83
CA LYS A 6 -5.14 -4.37 -3.23
C LYS A 6 -4.81 -3.29 -2.20
N CYS A 7 -5.47 -2.15 -2.30
CA CYS A 7 -5.35 -1.07 -1.33
C CYS A 7 -5.99 -1.48 -0.01
N ARG A 8 -5.28 -1.33 1.10
CA ARG A 8 -5.81 -1.63 2.44
C ARG A 8 -6.88 -0.64 2.91
N ILE A 9 -6.89 0.58 2.36
CA ILE A 9 -7.82 1.64 2.78
C ILE A 9 -9.14 1.55 2.01
N CYS A 10 -9.10 1.63 0.67
CA CYS A 10 -10.31 1.64 -0.16
C CYS A 10 -10.64 0.30 -0.82
N GLY A 11 -9.79 -0.73 -0.67
CA GLY A 11 -10.02 -2.04 -1.27
C GLY A 11 -9.81 -2.12 -2.78
N ARG A 12 -9.54 -1.00 -3.48
CA ARG A 12 -9.31 -1.00 -4.93
C ARG A 12 -8.04 -1.78 -5.30
N GLU A 13 -8.07 -2.44 -6.45
CA GLU A 13 -6.87 -3.00 -7.06
C GLU A 13 -6.14 -1.92 -7.87
N PHE A 14 -4.83 -1.85 -7.74
CA PHE A 14 -3.98 -0.91 -8.45
C PHE A 14 -2.68 -1.57 -8.87
N ASP A 15 -2.00 -0.99 -9.85
CA ASP A 15 -0.75 -1.55 -10.36
C ASP A 15 0.38 -1.34 -9.35
N LYS A 16 1.21 -2.37 -9.12
CA LYS A 16 2.41 -2.23 -8.28
C LYS A 16 3.40 -1.23 -8.89
N SER A 17 3.28 -0.86 -10.15
CA SER A 17 4.09 0.19 -10.78
C SER A 17 3.46 1.59 -10.72
N GLU A 18 2.28 1.74 -10.10
CA GLU A 18 1.61 3.04 -9.93
C GLU A 18 2.48 3.99 -9.07
N ILE A 19 2.75 5.20 -9.59
CA ILE A 19 3.51 6.23 -8.90
C ILE A 19 2.66 6.82 -7.77
N GLY A 20 3.29 7.13 -6.63
CA GLY A 20 2.61 7.72 -5.47
C GLY A 20 1.92 6.70 -4.57
N ARG A 21 1.98 5.40 -4.88
CA ARG A 21 1.57 4.36 -3.94
C ARG A 21 2.45 4.34 -2.69
N LEU A 22 1.90 3.84 -1.59
CA LEU A 22 2.61 3.68 -0.34
C LEU A 22 2.71 2.21 0.05
N ARG A 23 3.92 1.77 0.43
CA ARG A 23 4.21 0.43 0.93
C ARG A 23 4.68 0.57 2.36
N ILE A 24 3.86 0.13 3.31
CA ILE A 24 4.22 0.12 4.73
C ILE A 24 4.69 -1.29 5.08
N LEU A 25 5.93 -1.40 5.55
CA LEU A 25 6.42 -2.60 6.21
C LEU A 25 6.03 -2.50 7.69
N ARG A 26 5.25 -3.48 8.15
CA ARG A 26 4.86 -3.59 9.55
C ARG A 26 5.61 -4.76 10.15
N LYS A 27 6.47 -4.48 11.12
CA LYS A 27 7.13 -5.52 11.91
C LYS A 27 6.15 -6.05 12.95
N GLU A 28 5.98 -7.35 13.00
CA GLU A 28 5.11 -8.03 13.95
C GLU A 28 5.95 -8.94 14.86
N LYS A 29 5.36 -9.44 15.96
CA LYS A 29 6.06 -10.36 16.88
C LYS A 29 6.59 -11.61 16.17
N LYS A 30 5.95 -12.02 15.08
CA LYS A 30 6.29 -13.21 14.30
C LYS A 30 6.40 -12.85 12.81
N GLY A 31 7.42 -12.08 12.46
CA GLY A 31 7.76 -11.74 11.07
C GLY A 31 7.38 -10.32 10.65
N GLU A 32 7.26 -10.12 9.35
CA GLU A 32 6.98 -8.81 8.75
C GLU A 32 5.80 -8.94 7.79
N SER A 33 4.84 -8.02 7.88
CA SER A 33 3.74 -7.90 6.94
C SER A 33 3.86 -6.63 6.11
N VAL A 34 3.31 -6.67 4.89
CA VAL A 34 3.37 -5.54 3.95
C VAL A 34 1.95 -5.05 3.69
N ILE A 35 1.73 -3.77 3.99
CA ILE A 35 0.48 -3.07 3.70
C ILE A 35 0.66 -2.24 2.44
N TRP A 36 -0.25 -2.44 1.48
CA TRP A 36 -0.27 -1.74 0.20
C TRP A 36 -1.37 -0.68 0.20
N ILE A 37 -1.02 0.53 -0.21
CA ILE A 37 -1.93 1.68 -0.25
C ILE A 37 -1.78 2.35 -1.62
N CYS A 38 -2.90 2.59 -2.30
CA CYS A 38 -2.90 3.22 -3.62
C CYS A 38 -2.51 4.70 -3.55
N ALA A 39 -2.22 5.29 -4.71
CA ALA A 39 -1.80 6.68 -4.82
C ALA A 39 -2.84 7.72 -4.33
N GLU A 40 -4.13 7.39 -4.40
CA GLU A 40 -5.18 8.30 -3.91
C GLU A 40 -5.27 8.30 -2.39
N CYS A 41 -5.20 7.10 -1.79
CA CYS A 41 -5.29 6.97 -0.34
C CYS A 41 -3.99 7.38 0.35
N SER A 42 -2.83 7.18 -0.28
CA SER A 42 -1.53 7.59 0.27
C SER A 42 -1.45 9.10 0.50
N LYS A 43 -2.01 9.91 -0.40
CA LYS A 43 -2.08 11.38 -0.26
C LYS A 43 -2.84 11.86 0.97
N ARG A 44 -3.74 11.03 1.52
CA ARG A 44 -4.52 11.34 2.72
C ARG A 44 -3.80 10.96 4.01
N ILE A 45 -2.73 10.18 3.92
CA ILE A 45 -1.93 9.76 5.08
C ILE A 45 -0.95 10.87 5.40
N LYS A 46 -1.19 11.57 6.51
CA LYS A 46 -0.19 12.45 7.11
C LYS A 46 0.60 11.62 8.11
N ILE A 47 1.88 11.40 7.83
CA ILE A 47 2.82 10.87 8.82
C ILE A 47 3.28 12.11 9.60
N HIS A 48 2.92 12.15 10.89
CA HIS A 48 3.22 13.27 11.76
C HIS A 48 4.45 12.97 12.63
#